data_AF-A0A2R2WYP8-F1
#
_entry.id   AF-A0A2R2WYP8-F1
#
_cell.length_a   1.000
_cell.length_b   1.000
_cell.length_c   1.000
_cell.angle_alpha   90.00
_cell.angle_beta   90.00
_cell.angle_gamma   90.00
#
_symmetry.space_group_name_H-M   'P 1'
#
loop_
_entity.id
_entity.type
_entity.pdbx_description
1 polymer ?
#
loop_
_entity_poly.entity_id
_entity_poly.type
_entity_poly.pdbx_seq_one_letter_code
_entity_poly.pdbx_strand_id
1 'polypeptide(L)'
;FLLSHLSFADLCFSSNVTPKMLEIFLSEKKTISYPACLVQCYLFIALVHVEIYILAVMAFDRYMAICNPLLYGVRMSKRVCMSLISVPYVYGALTGLMETMWTYSLVFCGSNEINHFYCADPPLIKLACSDTSNKELSMFVVA
;
A
#
# COMPACT_ATOMS: atom_id res chain seq x y z
N PHE A 1 -7.97 18.51 7.76
CA PHE A 1 -7.54 17.35 8.56
C PHE A 1 -7.41 16.12 7.66
N LEU A 2 -8.52 15.49 7.22
CA LEU A 2 -8.47 14.33 6.31
C LEU A 2 -7.67 14.58 5.03
N LEU A 3 -7.93 15.72 4.36
CA LEU A 3 -7.21 16.10 3.13
C LEU A 3 -5.69 16.27 3.33
N SER A 4 -5.25 16.65 4.53
CA SER A 4 -3.83 16.77 4.86
C SER A 4 -3.16 15.41 5.04
N HIS A 5 -3.89 14.42 5.56
CA HIS A 5 -3.41 13.04 5.64
C HIS A 5 -3.38 12.39 4.26
N LEU A 6 -4.38 12.68 3.41
CA LEU A 6 -4.37 12.24 2.00
C LEU A 6 -3.17 12.83 1.26
N SER A 7 -2.94 14.14 1.33
CA SER A 7 -1.79 14.76 0.67
C SER A 7 -0.46 14.22 1.18
N PHE A 8 -0.38 13.88 2.47
CA PHE A 8 0.82 13.24 3.03
C PHE A 8 1.01 11.83 2.46
N ALA A 9 -0.07 11.04 2.34
CA ALA A 9 -0.02 9.73 1.71
C ALA A 9 0.40 9.83 0.23
N ASP A 10 -0.19 10.76 -0.55
CA ASP A 10 0.15 11.01 -1.96
C ASP A 10 1.64 11.40 -2.12
N LEU A 11 2.14 12.26 -1.24
CA LEU A 11 3.55 12.67 -1.22
C LEU A 11 4.46 11.49 -0.89
N CYS A 12 4.12 10.68 0.12
CA CYS A 12 4.86 9.48 0.47
C CYS A 12 4.84 8.47 -0.68
N PHE A 13 3.70 8.29 -1.33
CA PHE A 13 3.54 7.37 -2.45
C PHE A 13 4.40 7.82 -3.63
N SER A 14 4.28 9.08 -4.05
CA SER A 14 5.10 9.67 -5.11
C SER A 14 6.59 9.61 -4.78
N SER A 15 6.97 9.92 -3.55
CA SER A 15 8.38 9.88 -3.10
C SER A 15 8.95 8.47 -3.00
N ASN A 16 8.12 7.42 -2.88
CA ASN A 16 8.60 6.04 -2.90
C ASN A 16 8.64 5.47 -4.33
N VAL A 17 7.65 5.79 -5.16
CA VAL A 17 7.51 5.25 -6.51
C VAL A 17 8.41 6.00 -7.51
N THR A 18 8.39 7.33 -7.50
CA THR A 18 9.05 8.17 -8.52
C THR A 18 10.58 8.07 -8.51
N PRO A 19 11.30 8.24 -7.38
CA PRO A 19 12.76 8.20 -7.41
C PRO A 19 13.29 6.80 -7.71
N LYS A 20 12.61 5.74 -7.26
CA LYS A 20 12.98 4.37 -7.60
C LYS A 20 12.74 4.05 -9.07
N MET A 21 11.60 4.45 -9.63
CA MET A 21 11.35 4.32 -11.06
C MET A 21 12.42 5.08 -11.88
N LEU A 22 12.78 6.29 -11.47
CA LEU A 22 13.76 7.14 -12.17
C LEU A 22 15.20 6.60 -12.06
N GLU A 23 15.61 6.12 -10.88
CA GLU A 23 16.92 5.49 -10.64
C GLU A 23 17.11 4.23 -11.49
N ILE A 24 16.06 3.42 -11.63
CA ILE A 24 16.07 2.20 -12.46
C ILE A 24 16.09 2.55 -13.97
N PHE A 25 15.42 3.63 -14.40
CA PHE A 25 15.44 4.08 -15.80
C PHE A 25 16.81 4.65 -16.24
N LEU A 26 17.53 5.29 -15.32
CA LEU A 26 18.80 5.99 -15.62
C LEU A 26 20.05 5.13 -15.39
N SER A 27 19.95 3.96 -14.75
CA SER A 27 21.10 3.07 -14.47
C SER A 27 21.27 1.99 -15.53
N GLU A 28 22.50 1.77 -16.01
CA GLU A 28 22.86 0.64 -16.89
C GLU A 28 22.70 -0.73 -16.19
N LYS A 29 22.81 -0.78 -14.86
CA LYS A 29 22.54 -1.97 -14.04
C LYS A 29 21.13 -1.89 -13.45
N LYS A 30 20.22 -2.69 -14.03
CA LYS A 30 18.78 -2.76 -13.70
C LYS A 30 18.47 -3.75 -12.59
N THR A 31 19.31 -3.83 -11.55
CA THR A 31 19.14 -4.80 -10.47
C THR A 31 18.78 -4.11 -9.16
N ILE A 32 17.59 -4.42 -8.64
CA ILE A 32 17.18 -4.06 -7.29
C ILE A 32 17.51 -5.21 -6.35
N SER A 33 18.00 -4.89 -5.14
CA SER A 33 18.19 -5.91 -4.12
C SER A 33 16.83 -6.42 -3.63
N TYR A 34 16.73 -7.72 -3.38
CA TYR A 34 15.54 -8.35 -2.81
C TYR A 34 14.96 -7.62 -1.58
N PRO A 35 15.74 -7.21 -0.57
CA PRO A 35 15.20 -6.45 0.57
C PRO A 35 14.67 -5.06 0.18
N ALA A 36 15.27 -4.38 -0.80
CA ALA A 36 14.75 -3.11 -1.29
C ALA A 36 13.40 -3.28 -2.03
N CYS A 37 13.26 -4.38 -2.77
CA CYS A 37 12.01 -4.80 -3.41
C CYS A 37 10.89 -4.98 -2.36
N LEU A 38 11.17 -5.72 -1.28
CA LEU A 38 10.20 -5.99 -0.21
C LEU A 38 9.76 -4.71 0.51
N VAL A 39 10.70 -3.81 0.82
CA VAL A 39 10.36 -2.51 1.44
C VAL A 39 9.48 -1.66 0.52
N GLN A 40 9.74 -1.69 -0.79
CA GLN A 40 8.93 -0.98 -1.77
C GLN A 40 7.50 -1.55 -1.88
N CYS A 41 7.36 -2.88 -1.93
CA CYS A 41 6.04 -3.55 -1.88
C CYS A 41 5.27 -3.21 -0.60
N TYR A 42 5.93 -3.31 0.56
CA TYR A 42 5.34 -2.97 1.85
C TYR A 42 4.76 -1.55 1.85
N LEU A 43 5.58 -0.56 1.47
CA LEU A 43 5.18 0.84 1.47
C LEU A 43 4.07 1.11 0.46
N PHE A 44 4.15 0.52 -0.73
CA PHE A 44 3.12 0.66 -1.77
C PHE A 44 1.76 0.15 -1.29
N ILE A 45 1.70 -1.09 -0.79
CA ILE A 45 0.46 -1.72 -0.33
C ILE A 45 -0.12 -0.96 0.86
N ALA A 46 0.72 -0.56 1.81
CA ALA A 46 0.26 0.19 2.98
C ALA A 46 -0.32 1.55 2.60
N LEU A 47 0.35 2.31 1.73
CA LEU A 47 -0.09 3.65 1.32
C LEU A 47 -1.38 3.62 0.49
N VAL A 48 -1.51 2.68 -0.45
CA VAL A 48 -2.72 2.52 -1.28
C VAL A 48 -3.95 2.23 -0.41
N HIS A 49 -3.83 1.33 0.56
CA HIS A 49 -4.92 1.08 1.50
C HIS A 49 -5.29 2.35 2.28
N VAL A 50 -4.28 3.04 2.84
CA VAL A 50 -4.50 4.28 3.59
C VAL A 50 -5.23 5.33 2.73
N GLU A 51 -4.84 5.52 1.47
CA GLU A 51 -5.51 6.44 0.54
C GLU A 51 -6.98 6.07 0.31
N ILE A 52 -7.26 4.80 -0.03
CA ILE A 52 -8.63 4.31 -0.29
C ILE A 52 -9.52 4.53 0.93
N TYR A 53 -9.05 4.19 2.13
CA TYR A 53 -9.85 4.37 3.33
C TYR A 53 -10.00 5.85 3.70
N ILE A 54 -8.99 6.70 3.52
CA ILE A 54 -9.14 8.15 3.75
C ILE A 54 -10.18 8.73 2.79
N LEU A 55 -10.17 8.33 1.51
CA LEU A 55 -11.19 8.72 0.53
C LEU A 55 -12.59 8.27 0.97
N ALA A 56 -12.75 7.05 1.45
CA ALA A 56 -14.01 6.55 1.99
C ALA A 56 -14.49 7.35 3.21
N VAL A 57 -13.58 7.69 4.14
CA VAL A 57 -13.89 8.51 5.32
C VAL A 57 -14.30 9.93 4.90
N MET A 58 -13.66 10.51 3.88
CA MET A 58 -14.06 11.82 3.34
C MET A 58 -15.43 11.78 2.67
N ALA A 59 -15.75 10.70 1.93
CA ALA A 59 -17.09 10.51 1.37
C ALA A 59 -18.15 10.38 2.47
N PHE A 60 -17.83 9.64 3.55
CA PHE A 60 -18.70 9.50 4.71
C PHE A 60 -18.88 10.82 5.48
N ASP A 61 -17.82 11.62 5.61
CA ASP A 61 -17.87 12.98 6.17
C ASP A 61 -18.85 13.87 5.39
N ARG A 62 -18.74 13.91 4.06
CA ARG A 62 -19.67 14.66 3.20
C ARG A 62 -21.11 14.14 3.31
N TYR A 63 -21.30 12.83 3.36
CA TYR A 63 -22.62 12.22 3.55
C TYR A 63 -23.26 12.61 4.89
N MET A 64 -22.51 12.54 6.00
CA MET A 64 -23.01 12.95 7.32
C MET A 64 -23.34 14.43 7.39
N ALA A 65 -22.57 15.29 6.73
CA ALA A 65 -22.84 16.72 6.68
C ALA A 65 -24.16 17.05 5.98
N ILE A 66 -24.50 16.31 4.91
CA ILE A 66 -25.71 16.53 4.11
C ILE A 66 -26.94 15.85 4.72
N CYS A 67 -26.85 14.56 5.03
CA CYS A 67 -28.01 13.76 5.40
C CYS A 67 -28.32 13.83 6.90
N ASN A 68 -27.35 14.16 7.75
CA ASN A 68 -27.51 14.14 9.21
C ASN A 68 -26.83 15.34 9.91
N PRO A 69 -27.16 16.59 9.55
CA PRO A 69 -26.46 17.78 10.03
C PRO A 69 -26.49 17.95 11.56
N LEU A 70 -27.57 17.54 12.23
CA LEU A 70 -27.72 17.60 13.69
C LEU A 70 -26.76 16.65 14.44
N LEU A 71 -26.38 15.53 13.82
CA LEU A 71 -25.47 14.54 14.41
C LEU A 71 -24.02 14.71 13.94
N TYR A 72 -23.78 15.54 12.93
CA TYR A 72 -22.46 15.73 12.33
C TYR A 72 -21.41 16.17 13.35
N GLY A 73 -21.71 17.15 14.22
CA GLY A 73 -20.75 17.65 15.20
C GLY A 73 -20.28 16.59 16.21
N VAL A 74 -21.15 15.65 16.57
CA VAL A 74 -20.83 14.55 17.50
C VAL A 74 -20.07 13.43 16.78
N ARG A 75 -20.55 13.04 15.59
CA ARG A 75 -19.97 11.93 14.79
C ARG A 75 -18.68 12.29 14.05
N MET A 76 -18.47 13.55 13.72
CA MET A 76 -17.26 14.08 13.07
C MET A 76 -16.50 15.04 13.99
N SER A 77 -16.49 14.75 15.29
CA SER A 77 -15.62 15.45 16.23
C SER A 77 -14.15 15.12 15.96
N LYS A 78 -13.23 16.01 16.35
CA LYS A 78 -11.78 15.78 16.17
C LYS A 78 -11.31 14.44 16.74
N ARG A 79 -11.83 14.00 17.89
CA ARG A 79 -11.47 12.72 18.51
C ARG A 79 -11.90 11.54 17.63
N VAL A 80 -13.12 11.59 17.11
CA VAL A 80 -13.63 10.52 16.23
C VAL A 80 -12.88 10.51 14.91
N CYS A 81 -12.59 11.67 14.30
CA CYS A 81 -11.74 11.74 13.11
C CYS A 81 -10.34 11.17 13.34
N MET A 82 -9.71 11.42 14.50
CA MET A 82 -8.41 10.81 14.84
C MET A 82 -8.51 9.28 14.91
N SER A 83 -9.55 8.76 15.57
CA SER A 83 -9.80 7.31 15.63
C SER A 83 -10.06 6.73 14.23
N LEU A 84 -10.88 7.39 13.43
CA LEU A 84 -11.19 6.98 12.05
C LEU A 84 -9.97 6.97 11.14
N ILE A 85 -8.97 7.83 11.38
CA ILE A 85 -7.71 7.81 10.64
C ILE A 85 -6.77 6.71 11.15
N SER A 86 -6.73 6.46 12.46
CA SER A 86 -5.83 5.44 13.02
C SER A 86 -6.09 4.03 12.47
N VAL A 87 -7.35 3.69 12.22
CA VAL A 87 -7.76 2.38 11.67
C VAL A 87 -7.15 2.11 10.28
N PRO A 88 -7.31 3.00 9.28
CA PRO A 88 -6.63 2.91 7.99
C PRO A 88 -5.12 2.69 8.07
N TYR A 89 -4.43 3.44 8.94
CA TYR A 89 -2.97 3.32 9.08
C TYR A 89 -2.56 1.97 9.67
N VAL A 90 -3.28 1.50 10.70
CA VAL A 90 -3.00 0.19 11.31
C VAL A 90 -3.34 -0.93 10.33
N TYR A 91 -4.49 -0.84 9.66
CA TYR A 91 -4.92 -1.85 8.69
C TYR A 91 -3.95 -1.93 7.51
N GLY A 92 -3.61 -0.78 6.89
CA GLY A 92 -2.66 -0.72 5.78
C GLY A 92 -1.27 -1.24 6.17
N ALA A 93 -0.81 -0.97 7.38
CA ALA A 93 0.46 -1.52 7.88
C ALA A 93 0.39 -3.05 8.05
N LEU A 94 -0.70 -3.58 8.61
CA LEU A 94 -0.88 -5.03 8.80
C LEU A 94 -1.00 -5.76 7.46
N THR A 95 -1.80 -5.25 6.51
CA THR A 95 -1.94 -5.84 5.18
C THR A 95 -0.64 -5.76 4.41
N GLY A 96 0.05 -4.62 4.45
CA GLY A 96 1.39 -4.46 3.88
C GLY A 96 2.38 -5.48 4.43
N LEU A 97 2.44 -5.66 5.76
CA LEU A 97 3.32 -6.65 6.40
C LEU A 97 2.97 -8.07 5.96
N MET A 98 1.69 -8.43 5.96
CA MET A 98 1.21 -9.75 5.56
C MET A 98 1.64 -10.07 4.12
N GLU A 99 1.32 -9.19 3.16
CA GLU A 99 1.69 -9.36 1.76
C GLU A 99 3.22 -9.41 1.56
N THR A 100 3.97 -8.61 2.32
CA THR A 100 5.44 -8.65 2.28
C THR A 100 5.98 -9.96 2.81
N MET A 101 5.40 -10.53 3.87
CA MET A 101 5.80 -11.83 4.42
C MET A 101 5.49 -12.98 3.45
N TRP A 102 4.34 -12.93 2.78
CA TRP A 102 4.02 -13.88 1.71
C TRP A 102 5.01 -13.77 0.56
N THR A 103 5.40 -12.55 0.20
CA THR A 103 6.42 -12.30 -0.82
C THR A 103 7.79 -12.81 -0.40
N TYR A 104 8.15 -12.66 0.87
CA TYR A 104 9.38 -13.17 1.46
C TYR A 104 9.43 -14.71 1.42
N SER A 105 8.28 -15.36 1.61
CA SER A 105 8.17 -16.82 1.62
C SER A 105 8.25 -17.45 0.21
N LEU A 106 8.25 -16.67 -0.87
CA LEU A 106 8.35 -17.19 -2.23
C LEU A 106 9.80 -17.59 -2.55
N VAL A 107 9.97 -18.83 -3.00
CA VAL A 107 11.26 -19.33 -3.51
C VAL A 107 11.35 -19.06 -5.01
N PHE A 108 12.38 -18.33 -5.43
CA PHE A 108 12.68 -18.04 -6.83
C PHE A 108 13.60 -19.11 -7.43
N CYS A 109 13.39 -19.47 -8.70
CA CYS A 109 14.05 -20.59 -9.36
C CYS A 109 15.48 -20.32 -9.90
N GLY A 110 16.07 -19.14 -9.64
CA GLY A 110 17.33 -18.70 -10.26
C GLY A 110 18.30 -18.03 -9.28
N SER A 111 19.40 -17.46 -9.79
CA SER A 111 20.23 -16.55 -8.98
C SER A 111 19.32 -15.47 -8.41
N ASN A 112 19.53 -15.09 -7.16
CA ASN A 112 18.70 -14.17 -6.36
C ASN A 112 18.73 -12.71 -6.88
N GLU A 113 18.93 -12.52 -8.19
CA GLU A 113 18.97 -11.27 -8.94
C GLU A 113 17.66 -11.11 -9.71
N ILE A 114 16.77 -10.28 -9.17
CA ILE A 114 15.54 -9.88 -9.85
C ILE A 114 15.92 -8.91 -10.98
N ASN A 115 15.92 -9.43 -12.21
CA ASN A 115 16.21 -8.65 -13.43
C ASN A 115 15.00 -7.83 -13.94
N HIS A 116 13.90 -7.80 -13.18
CA HIS A 116 12.67 -7.10 -13.57
C HIS A 116 12.50 -5.76 -12.86
N PHE A 117 12.16 -4.78 -13.72
CA PHE A 117 12.13 -3.34 -13.57
C PHE A 117 11.15 -2.78 -12.51
N TYR A 118 10.33 -3.64 -11.90
CA TYR A 118 9.27 -3.22 -10.98
C TYR A 118 8.97 -4.35 -9.99
N CYS A 119 9.04 -4.08 -8.69
CA CYS A 119 8.57 -4.98 -7.65
C CYS A 119 7.04 -4.89 -7.59
N ALA A 120 6.35 -5.46 -8.58
CA ALA A 120 4.90 -5.64 -8.55
C ALA A 120 4.62 -7.10 -8.27
N ASP A 121 3.58 -7.35 -7.48
CA ASP A 121 3.15 -8.70 -7.13
C ASP A 121 2.87 -9.61 -8.35
N PRO A 122 2.18 -9.15 -9.43
CA PRO A 122 1.94 -9.98 -10.61
C PRO A 122 3.20 -10.49 -11.35
N PRO A 123 4.24 -9.68 -11.62
CA PRO A 123 5.48 -10.19 -12.23
C PRO A 123 6.32 -11.07 -11.28
N LEU A 124 6.25 -10.85 -9.95
CA LEU A 124 6.93 -11.71 -8.96
C LEU A 124 6.33 -13.11 -8.91
N ILE A 125 5.00 -13.23 -8.98
CA ILE A 125 4.28 -14.52 -9.02
C ILE A 125 4.71 -15.35 -10.24
N LYS A 126 4.88 -14.73 -11.41
CA LYS A 126 5.29 -15.42 -12.64
C LYS A 126 6.74 -15.93 -12.64
N LEU A 127 7.58 -15.41 -11.74
CA LEU A 127 8.99 -15.80 -11.60
C LEU A 127 9.24 -16.79 -10.45
N ALA A 128 8.25 -16.98 -9.57
CA ALA A 128 8.33 -17.91 -8.46
C ALA A 128 8.21 -19.36 -8.94
N CYS A 129 9.02 -20.25 -8.40
CA CYS A 129 8.92 -21.69 -8.62
C CYS A 129 8.22 -22.41 -7.47
N SER A 130 8.01 -21.72 -6.35
CA SER A 130 7.19 -22.18 -5.24
C SER A 130 5.72 -21.94 -5.51
N ASP A 131 4.86 -22.69 -4.83
CA ASP A 131 3.41 -22.52 -4.88
C ASP A 131 3.01 -21.08 -4.49
N THR A 132 2.41 -20.35 -5.43
CA THR A 132 1.95 -18.96 -5.27
C THR A 132 0.50 -18.87 -4.79
N SER A 133 -0.19 -19.99 -4.64
CA SER A 133 -1.62 -20.07 -4.32
C SER A 133 -2.01 -19.23 -3.10
N ASN A 134 -1.19 -19.26 -2.04
CA ASN A 134 -1.46 -18.51 -0.81
C ASN A 134 -1.37 -17.00 -1.00
N LYS A 135 -0.48 -16.53 -1.90
CA LYS A 135 -0.29 -15.10 -2.19
C LYS A 135 -1.36 -14.60 -3.16
N GLU A 136 -1.74 -15.41 -4.15
CA GLU A 136 -2.87 -15.09 -5.02
C GLU A 136 -4.17 -15.00 -4.21
N LEU A 137 -4.40 -15.95 -3.30
CA LEU A 137 -5.55 -15.93 -2.40
C LEU A 137 -5.55 -14.68 -1.51
N SER A 138 -4.42 -14.29 -0.92
CA SER A 138 -4.37 -13.09 -0.06
C SER A 138 -4.66 -11.83 -0.86
N MET A 139 -4.11 -11.70 -2.06
CA MET A 139 -4.45 -10.60 -2.98
C MET A 139 -5.94 -10.56 -3.31
N PHE A 140 -6.57 -11.70 -3.57
CA PHE A 140 -8.02 -11.76 -3.81
C PHE A 140 -8.87 -11.39 -2.59
N VAL A 141 -8.39 -11.66 -1.37
CA VAL A 141 -9.10 -11.35 -0.13
C VAL A 141 -8.91 -9.89 0.29
N VAL A 142 -7.76 -9.31 -0.04
CA VAL A 142 -7.38 -7.94 0.34
C VAL A 142 -7.86 -6.90 -0.68
N ALA A 143 -8.06 -7.28 -1.95
CA ALA A 143 -8.63 -6.46 -3.02
C ALA A 143 -10.14 -6.20 -2.85
#